data_AF-A0A2M7U9N5-F1
#
_entry.id   AF-A0A2M7U9N5-F1
#
_cell.length_a   1.000
_cell.length_b   1.000
_cell.length_c   1.000
_cell.angle_alpha   90.00
_cell.angle_beta   90.00
_cell.angle_gamma   90.00
#
_symmetry.space_group_name_H-M   'P 1'
#
loop_
_entity.id
_entity.type
_entity.pdbx_description
1 polymer ?
#
loop_
_entity_poly.entity_id
_entity_poly.type
_entity_poly.pdbx_seq_one_letter_code
_entity_poly.pdbx_strand_id
1 'polypeptide(L)'
;MITDKDVKKLKEVFADNFKNIDNSFKDVNDRLDNRIDSLTKDVMTVIEMVGETNQNLKEISQKFDKKTSDHDDILKNHERRLDKVEDKVFATT
;
A
#
# COMPACT_ATOMS: atom_id res chain seq x y z
N MET A 1 18.35 -32.61 58.09
CA MET A 1 19.33 -31.53 57.93
C MET A 1 19.63 -31.41 56.45
N ILE A 2 19.48 -30.23 55.86
CA ILE A 2 19.86 -30.01 54.45
C ILE A 2 21.39 -30.07 54.39
N THR A 3 21.93 -30.81 53.42
CA THR A 3 23.37 -30.96 53.24
C THR A 3 23.88 -30.08 52.11
N ASP A 4 25.18 -29.82 52.07
CA ASP A 4 25.81 -29.06 50.97
C ASP A 4 25.55 -29.68 49.60
N LYS A 5 25.36 -31.01 49.54
CA LYS A 5 24.99 -31.73 48.32
C LYS A 5 23.61 -31.32 47.80
N ASP A 6 22.66 -31.09 48.71
CA ASP A 6 21.31 -30.65 48.37
C ASP A 6 21.32 -29.20 47.87
N VAL A 7 22.12 -28.33 48.50
CA VAL A 7 22.33 -26.94 48.06
C VAL A 7 22.99 -26.89 46.67
N LYS A 8 23.98 -27.75 46.41
CA LYS A 8 24.64 -27.82 45.11
C LYS A 8 23.67 -28.24 44.00
N LYS A 9 22.86 -29.28 44.23
CA LYS A 9 21.82 -29.72 43.29
C LYS A 9 20.81 -28.62 42.99
N LEU A 10 20.35 -27.90 44.02
CA LEU A 10 19.43 -26.78 43.82
C LEU A 10 20.06 -25.70 42.93
N LYS A 11 21.31 -25.31 43.18
CA LYS A 11 22.03 -24.33 42.34
C LYS A 11 22.14 -24.78 40.88
N GLU A 12 22.43 -26.05 40.64
CA GLU A 12 22.51 -26.63 39.29
C GLU A 12 21.14 -26.55 38.59
N VAL A 13 20.06 -27.00 39.25
CA VAL A 13 18.69 -26.95 38.71
C VAL A 13 18.25 -25.51 38.42
N PHE A 14 18.54 -24.58 39.33
CA PHE A 14 18.23 -23.16 39.10
C PHE A 14 19.02 -22.60 37.91
N ALA A 15 20.31 -22.89 37.81
CA ALA A 15 21.14 -22.41 36.70
C ALA A 15 20.66 -22.95 35.34
N ASP A 16 20.28 -24.22 35.26
CA ASP A 16 19.76 -24.82 34.03
C ASP A 16 18.39 -24.24 33.66
N ASN A 17 17.51 -24.00 34.64
CA ASN A 17 16.23 -23.34 34.41
C ASN A 17 16.41 -21.90 33.89
N PHE A 18 17.35 -21.13 34.45
CA PHE A 18 17.63 -19.78 33.97
C PHE A 18 18.17 -19.78 32.53
N LYS A 19 19.04 -20.74 32.17
CA LYS A 19 19.52 -20.88 30.77
C LYS A 19 18.38 -21.22 29.81
N ASN A 20 17.48 -22.12 30.20
CA ASN A 20 16.34 -22.49 29.37
C ASN A 20 15.37 -21.32 29.16
N ILE A 21 15.18 -20.50 30.20
CA ILE A 21 14.40 -19.27 30.13
C ILE A 21 15.08 -18.26 29.19
N ASP A 22 16.39 -18.02 29.33
CA ASP A 22 17.15 -17.11 28.45
C ASP A 22 17.08 -17.52 26.97
N ASN A 23 17.24 -18.81 26.69
CA ASN A 23 17.09 -19.34 25.33
C ASN A 23 15.66 -19.15 24.80
N SER A 24 14.64 -19.37 25.63
CA SER A 24 13.25 -19.17 25.24
C SER A 24 12.96 -17.69 24.93
N PHE A 25 13.54 -16.77 25.69
CA PHE A 25 13.42 -15.32 25.42
C PHE A 25 14.09 -14.94 24.11
N LYS A 26 15.28 -15.47 23.82
CA LYS A 26 15.96 -15.26 22.53
C LYS A 26 15.13 -15.77 21.36
N ASP A 27 14.62 -17.00 21.45
CA ASP A 27 13.76 -17.57 20.41
C ASP A 27 12.50 -16.74 20.15
N VAL A 28 11.88 -16.20 21.21
CA VAL A 28 10.72 -15.32 21.08
C VAL A 28 11.12 -13.99 20.43
N ASN A 29 12.24 -13.40 20.83
CA ASN A 29 12.72 -12.15 20.26
C ASN A 29 13.04 -12.30 18.78
N ASP A 30 13.78 -13.35 18.39
CA ASP A 30 14.12 -13.62 17.00
C ASP A 30 12.87 -13.87 16.15
N ARG A 31 11.86 -14.56 16.69
CA ARG A 31 10.57 -14.74 16.00
C ARG A 31 9.81 -13.43 15.85
N LEU A 32 9.89 -12.54 16.84
CA LEU A 32 9.25 -11.23 16.81
C LEU A 32 9.91 -10.33 15.75
N ASP A 33 11.24 -10.27 15.75
CA ASP A 33 12.03 -9.48 14.81
C ASP A 33 11.76 -9.93 13.37
N ASN A 34 11.79 -11.25 13.10
CA ASN A 34 11.45 -11.78 11.78
C ASN A 34 10.03 -11.44 11.32
N ARG A 35 9.06 -11.42 12.24
CA ARG A 35 7.67 -11.04 11.92
C ARG A 35 7.54 -9.54 11.64
N ILE A 36 8.25 -8.71 12.40
CA ILE A 36 8.29 -7.25 12.19
C ILE A 36 8.93 -6.93 10.84
N ASP A 37 10.02 -7.61 10.49
CA ASP A 37 10.68 -7.44 9.19
C ASP A 37 9.76 -7.85 8.03
N SER A 38 9.05 -8.97 8.16
CA SER A 38 8.06 -9.40 7.17
C SER A 38 6.94 -8.38 7.01
N LEU A 39 6.37 -7.92 8.13
CA LEU A 39 5.30 -6.93 8.12
C LEU A 39 5.76 -5.61 7.48
N THR A 40 7.00 -5.18 7.77
CA THR A 40 7.58 -3.97 7.20
C THR A 40 7.70 -4.08 5.68
N LYS A 41 8.14 -5.23 5.17
CA LYS A 41 8.23 -5.49 3.71
C LYS A 41 6.85 -5.51 3.06
N ASP A 42 5.87 -6.15 3.69
CA ASP A 42 4.50 -6.20 3.18
C ASP A 42 3.90 -4.79 3.10
N VAL A 43 4.09 -3.97 4.16
CA VAL A 43 3.64 -2.58 4.18
C VAL A 43 4.32 -1.75 3.09
N MET A 44 5.63 -1.89 2.88
CA MET A 44 6.34 -1.21 1.80
C MET A 44 5.78 -1.59 0.42
N THR A 45 5.54 -2.88 0.20
CA THR A 45 4.97 -3.39 -1.06
C THR A 45 3.59 -2.79 -1.33
N VAL A 46 2.73 -2.71 -0.31
CA VAL A 46 1.40 -2.09 -0.42
C VAL A 46 1.53 -0.60 -0.74
N ILE A 47 2.44 0.12 -0.10
CA ILE A 47 2.68 1.55 -0.37
C ILE A 47 3.10 1.75 -1.82
N GLU A 48 4.01 0.93 -2.34
CA GLU A 48 4.45 0.98 -3.75
C GLU A 48 3.28 0.75 -4.71
N MET A 49 2.49 -0.31 -4.50
CA MET A 49 1.31 -0.61 -5.34
C MET A 49 0.27 0.52 -5.31
N VAL A 50 0.04 1.14 -4.15
CA VAL A 50 -0.88 2.29 -4.02
C VAL A 50 -0.32 3.49 -4.76
N GLY A 51 0.99 3.74 -4.66
CA GLY A 51 1.67 4.80 -5.39
C GLY A 51 1.52 4.66 -6.91
N GLU A 52 1.82 3.49 -7.44
CA GLU A 52 1.68 3.18 -8.87
C GLU A 52 0.22 3.30 -9.34
N THR A 53 -0.73 2.76 -8.57
CA THR A 53 -2.16 2.85 -8.89
C THR A 53 -2.62 4.30 -8.95
N ASN A 54 -2.20 5.13 -7.99
CA ASN A 54 -2.56 6.53 -7.95
C ASN A 54 -1.99 7.32 -9.13
N GLN A 55 -0.75 7.01 -9.55
CA GLN A 55 -0.16 7.59 -10.76
C GLN A 55 -0.94 7.20 -12.01
N ASN A 56 -1.27 5.91 -12.16
CA ASN A 56 -2.05 5.41 -13.29
C ASN A 56 -3.44 6.08 -13.36
N LEU A 57 -4.12 6.23 -12.22
CA LEU A 57 -5.41 6.93 -12.14
C LEU A 57 -5.29 8.40 -12.56
N LYS A 58 -4.21 9.09 -12.16
CA LYS A 58 -3.95 10.46 -12.58
C LYS A 58 -3.76 10.58 -14.08
N GLU A 59 -3.01 9.66 -14.69
CA GLU A 59 -2.82 9.64 -16.15
C GLU A 59 -4.13 9.37 -16.90
N ILE A 60 -4.97 8.45 -16.40
CA ILE A 60 -6.29 8.17 -16.97
C ILE A 60 -7.18 9.41 -16.88
N SER A 61 -7.22 10.08 -15.73
CA SER A 61 -8.00 11.32 -15.55
C SER A 61 -7.57 12.39 -16.56
N GLN A 62 -6.26 12.62 -16.71
CA GLN A 62 -5.75 13.62 -17.66
C GLN A 62 -6.10 13.29 -19.12
N LYS A 63 -6.04 12.00 -19.50
CA LYS A 63 -6.45 11.55 -20.84
C LYS A 63 -7.94 11.75 -21.06
N PHE A 64 -8.76 11.49 -20.03
CA PHE A 64 -10.21 11.69 -20.09
C PHE A 64 -10.56 13.17 -20.22
N ASP A 65 -9.98 14.03 -19.39
CA ASP A 65 -10.20 15.48 -19.42
C ASP A 65 -9.85 16.07 -20.79
N LYS A 66 -8.70 15.65 -21.36
CA LYS A 66 -8.30 16.07 -22.70
C LYS A 66 -9.31 15.62 -23.76
N LYS A 67 -9.73 14.36 -23.73
CA LYS A 67 -10.69 13.82 -24.71
C LYS A 67 -12.03 14.54 -24.64
N THR A 68 -12.50 14.87 -23.43
CA THR A 68 -13.71 15.65 -23.23
C THR A 68 -13.58 17.05 -23.82
N SER A 69 -12.45 17.74 -23.57
CA SER A 69 -12.17 19.04 -24.16
C SER A 69 -12.14 19.00 -25.69
N ASP A 70 -11.49 17.99 -26.28
CA ASP A 70 -11.43 17.82 -27.74
C ASP A 70 -12.85 17.59 -28.32
N HIS A 71 -13.68 16.83 -27.64
CA HIS A 71 -15.08 16.61 -28.03
C HIS A 71 -15.92 17.88 -27.94
N ASP A 72 -15.77 18.68 -26.89
CA ASP A 72 -16.48 19.96 -26.73
C ASP A 72 -16.16 20.92 -27.88
N ASP A 73 -14.90 20.98 -28.32
CA ASP A 73 -14.48 21.82 -29.45
C ASP A 73 -15.08 21.32 -30.79
N ILE A 74 -15.15 20.01 -30.99
CA ILE A 74 -15.79 19.41 -32.17
C ILE A 74 -17.29 19.74 -32.18
N LEU A 75 -17.97 19.59 -31.04
CA LEU A 75 -19.40 19.88 -30.91
C LEU A 75 -19.68 21.35 -31.20
N LYS A 76 -18.91 22.28 -30.61
CA LYS A 76 -19.03 23.73 -30.91
C LYS A 76 -18.81 24.06 -32.38
N ASN A 77 -17.86 23.38 -33.03
CA ASN A 77 -17.64 23.55 -34.46
C ASN A 77 -18.83 23.03 -35.28
N HIS A 78 -19.35 21.85 -34.94
CA HIS A 78 -20.54 21.30 -35.58
C HIS A 78 -21.76 22.21 -35.41
N GLU A 79 -22.02 22.72 -34.21
CA GLU A 79 -23.10 23.66 -33.92
C GLU A 79 -22.98 24.92 -34.79
N ARG A 80 -21.82 25.59 -34.80
CA ARG A 80 -21.56 26.76 -35.66
C ARG A 80 -21.70 26.46 -37.16
N ARG A 81 -21.39 25.23 -37.59
CA ARG A 81 -21.59 24.81 -38.99
C ARG A 81 -23.06 24.59 -39.31
N LEU A 82 -23.84 24.04 -38.37
CA LEU A 82 -25.28 23.89 -38.49
C LEU A 82 -25.95 25.26 -38.55
N ASP A 83 -25.62 26.19 -37.66
CA ASP A 83 -26.15 27.57 -37.69
C ASP A 83 -25.94 28.23 -39.05
N LYS A 84 -24.73 28.11 -39.62
CA LYS A 84 -24.41 28.65 -40.95
C LYS A 84 -25.18 28.00 -42.09
N VAL A 85 -25.53 26.71 -41.95
CA VAL A 85 -26.33 26.01 -42.94
C VAL A 85 -27.79 26.41 -42.79
N GLU A 86 -28.28 26.52 -41.55
CA GLU A 86 -29.62 26.98 -41.23
C GLU A 86 -29.86 28.39 -41.76
N ASP A 87 -28.94 29.33 -41.50
CA ASP A 87 -28.95 30.70 -42.04
C ASP A 87 -28.99 30.75 -43.56
N LYS A 88 -28.43 29.76 -44.27
CA LYS A 88 -28.37 29.72 -45.74
C LYS A 88 -29.59 29.06 -46.37
N VAL A 89 -30.09 27.99 -45.75
CA VAL A 89 -31.19 27.17 -46.29
C VAL A 89 -32.55 27.74 -45.88
N PHE A 90 -32.62 28.25 -44.66
CA PHE A 90 -33.81 28.86 -44.07
C PHE A 90 -33.65 30.37 -43.91
N ALA A 91 -32.74 30.99 -44.68
CA ALA A 91 -32.71 32.44 -44.88
C ALA A 91 -34.15 32.88 -45.12
N THR A 92 -34.73 33.56 -44.15
CA THR A 92 -36.16 33.81 -44.13
C THR A 92 -36.52 34.65 -45.34
N THR A 93 -37.70 34.36 -45.91
CA THR A 93 -38.46 35.21 -46.83
C THR A 93 -38.40 36.69 -46.47
#